data_AF-A0A846D7R6-F1
#
_entry.id   AF-A0A846D7R6-F1
#
_cell.length_a   1.000
_cell.length_b   1.000
_cell.length_c   1.000
_cell.angle_alpha   90.00
_cell.angle_beta   90.00
_cell.angle_gamma   90.00
#
_symmetry.space_group_name_H-M   'P 1'
#
loop_
_entity.id
_entity.type
_entity.pdbx_description
1 polymer ?
#
loop_
_entity_poly.entity_id
_entity_poly.type
_entity_poly.pdbx_seq_one_letter_code
_entity_poly.pdbx_strand_id
1 'polypeptide(L)' 'SIALFGPTEAKKLLPPNSNKYIGVQSISRSIADIQPEEILKQIWRG' A
#
# COMPACT_ATOMS: atom_id res chain seq x y z
N SER A 1 -6.19 -7.81 2.51
CA SER A 1 -6.55 -6.83 1.46
C SER A 1 -5.41 -5.85 1.25
N ILE A 2 -5.17 -5.39 0.02
CA ILE A 2 -4.15 -4.38 -0.29
C ILE A 2 -4.81 -3.02 -0.44
N ALA A 3 -4.20 -2.00 0.16
CA ALA A 3 -4.61 -0.61 -0.01
C ALA A 3 -3.46 0.18 -0.63
N LEU A 4 -3.76 0.90 -1.72
CA LEU A 4 -2.81 1.73 -2.47
C LEU A 4 -2.99 3.18 -2.06
N PHE A 5 -1.88 3.83 -1.70
CA PHE A 5 -1.87 5.19 -1.17
C PHE A 5 -0.99 6.08 -2.03
N GLY A 6 -1.58 7.12 -2.61
CA GLY A 6 -0.86 8.20 -3.29
C GLY A 6 -0.63 9.38 -2.34
N PRO A 7 -1.47 10.43 -2.37
CA PRO A 7 -1.27 11.61 -1.54
C PRO A 7 -1.70 11.41 -0.08
N THR A 8 -2.57 10.43 0.17
CA THR A 8 -3.06 10.09 1.50
C THR A 8 -2.08 9.19 2.25
N GLU A 9 -1.86 9.44 3.54
CA GLU A 9 -0.93 8.64 4.34
C GLU A 9 -1.55 7.32 4.83
N ALA A 10 -0.95 6.20 4.46
CA ALA A 10 -1.38 4.87 4.89
C ALA A 10 -1.49 4.72 6.42
N LYS A 11 -0.53 5.28 7.17
CA LYS A 11 -0.45 5.15 8.64
C LYS A 11 -1.60 5.83 9.39
N LYS A 12 -2.27 6.80 8.77
CA LYS A 12 -3.41 7.52 9.37
C LYS A 12 -4.74 6.82 9.10
N LEU A 13 -4.81 6.03 8.03
CA LEU A 13 -6.05 5.46 7.52
C LEU A 13 -6.18 3.95 7.77
N LEU A 14 -5.05 3.25 7.94
CA LEU A 14 -5.07 1.84 8.27
C LEU A 14 -5.27 1.63 9.79
N PRO A 15 -6.09 0.65 10.20
CA PRO A 15 -6.20 0.28 11.60
C PRO A 15 -4.81 -0.09 12.16
N PRO A 16 -4.40 0.50 13.29
CA PRO A 16 -3.12 0.15 13.90
C PRO A 16 -3.08 -1.33 14.24
N ASN A 17 -1.93 -1.98 14.02
CA ASN A 17 -1.65 -3.37 14.37
C ASN A 17 -2.50 -4.44 13.69
N SER A 18 -3.09 -4.14 12.53
CA SER A 18 -3.83 -5.14 11.76
C SER A 18 -2.94 -5.82 10.71
N ASN A 19 -2.68 -7.12 10.88
CA ASN A 19 -1.99 -7.94 9.88
C ASN A 19 -2.88 -8.28 8.66
N LYS A 20 -4.14 -7.82 8.64
CA LYS A 20 -5.10 -8.09 7.54
C LYS A 20 -4.92 -7.14 6.35
N TYR A 21 -4.19 -6.04 6.54
CA TYR A 21 -4.05 -4.99 5.55
C TYR A 21 -2.58 -4.72 5.27
N ILE A 22 -2.24 -4.69 3.97
CA ILE A 22 -0.91 -4.28 3.51
C ILE A 22 -1.09 -2.93 2.82
N GLY A 23 -0.49 -1.89 3.40
CA GLY A 23 -0.50 -0.54 2.85
C GLY A 23 0.71 -0.30 1.94
N VAL A 24 0.46 0.00 0.67
CA VAL A 24 1.50 0.37 -0.29
C VAL A 24 1.43 1.86 -0.53
N GLN A 25 2.48 2.57 -0.14
CA GLN A 25 2.58 4.03 -0.23
C GLN A 25 3.49 4.41 -1.40
N SER A 26 2.99 5.24 -2.32
CA SER A 26 3.79 5.81 -3.39
C SER A 26 4.78 6.84 -2.87
N ILE A 27 6.01 6.80 -3.40
CA ILE A 27 7.09 7.74 -3.08
C ILE A 27 6.78 9.14 -3.62
N SER A 28 6.24 9.22 -4.84
CA SER A 28 5.89 10.48 -5.51
C SER A 28 4.57 11.08 -5.03
N ARG A 29 3.85 10.38 -4.15
CA ARG A 29 2.46 10.67 -3.77
C ARG A 29 1.45 10.53 -4.93
N SER A 30 1.84 9.94 -6.06
CA SER A 30 0.94 9.57 -7.15
C SER A 30 0.72 8.05 -7.19
N ILE A 31 -0.54 7.61 -7.25
CA ILE A 31 -0.86 6.17 -7.33
C ILE A 31 -0.36 5.56 -8.65
N ALA A 32 -0.35 6.34 -9.74
CA ALA A 32 0.08 5.89 -11.06
C ALA A 32 1.55 5.42 -11.09
N ASP A 33 2.36 5.84 -10.11
CA ASP A 33 3.77 5.47 -10.03
C ASP A 33 3.99 4.13 -9.32
N ILE A 34 2.94 3.56 -8.72
CA ILE A 34 2.99 2.23 -8.12
C ILE A 34 2.87 1.20 -9.24
N GLN A 35 4.00 0.58 -9.57
CA GLN A 35 4.06 -0.47 -10.59
C GLN A 35 3.29 -1.72 -10.12
N PRO A 36 2.50 -2.38 -11.00
CA PRO A 36 1.75 -3.60 -10.65
C PRO A 36 2.63 -4.71 -10.08
N GLU A 37 3.87 -4.83 -10.54
CA GLU A 37 4.82 -5.84 -10.06
C GLU A 37 5.16 -5.66 -8.58
N GLU A 38 5.25 -4.41 -8.11
CA GLU A 38 5.46 -4.11 -6.69
C GLU A 38 4.28 -4.52 -5.83
N ILE A 39 3.05 -4.42 -6.36
CA ILE A 39 1.84 -4.89 -5.68
C ILE A 39 1.84 -6.42 -5.58
N LEU A 40 2.17 -7.10 -6.69
CA LEU A 40 2.20 -8.57 -6.74
C LEU A 40 3.23 -9.16 -5.77
N LYS A 41 4.41 -8.53 -5.63
CA LYS A 41 5.41 -8.94 -4.63
C LYS A 41 4.88 -8.87 -3.20
N GLN A 42 4.05 -7.88 -2.88
CA GLN A 42 3.46 -7.74 -1.54
C GLN A 42 2.35 -8.78 -1.29
N ILE A 43 1.62 -9.20 -2.33
CA ILE A 43 0.66 -10.31 -2.24
C ILE A 43 1.38 -11.63 -1.94
N TRP A 44 2.46 -11.91 -2.67
CA TRP A 44 3.20 -13.17 -2.56
C TRP A 44 4.11 -13.28 -1.33
N ARG A 45 4.37 -12.17 -0.63
CA ARG A 45 5.02 -12.18 0.69
C ARG A 45 4.05 -12.52 1.84
N GLY A 46 2.77 -12.70 1.54
CA GLY A 46 1.72 -13.15 2.46
C GLY A 46 1.73 -14.65 2.72
#